data_AF-A0A7C0Y952-F1
#
_entry.id   AF-A0A7C0Y952-F1
#
_cell.length_a   1.000
_cell.length_b   1.000
_cell.length_c   1.000
_cell.angle_alpha   90.00
_cell.angle_beta   90.00
_cell.angle_gamma   90.00
#
_symmetry.space_group_name_H-M   'P 1'
#
loop_
_entity.id
_entity.type
_entity.pdbx_description
1 polymer ?
#
loop_
_entity_poly.entity_id
_entity_poly.type
_entity_poly.pdbx_seq_one_letter_code
_entity_poly.pdbx_strand_id
1 'polypeptide(L)'
;MSSGLSDCTPLCKSFRCDKRPSALKIRRRGGKKVIWCTWVDDECDGPWCQYGVCIELKMTEDGKCKKTAAKPKPRVVVPPEDFVDPDEIPERLAKKLRVRER
;
A
#
# COMPACT_ATOMS: atom_id res chain seq x y z
N MET A 1 10.18 16.23 17.06
CA MET A 1 10.48 16.23 15.61
C MET A 1 9.88 14.96 15.00
N SER A 2 8.68 15.05 14.44
CA SER A 2 7.95 13.91 13.85
C SER A 2 8.37 13.69 12.39
N SER A 3 9.55 13.10 12.20
CA SER A 3 10.22 12.96 10.91
C SER A 3 9.89 11.66 10.14
N GLY A 4 8.84 10.92 10.55
CA GLY A 4 8.47 9.63 9.95
C GLY A 4 7.06 9.55 9.37
N LEU A 5 6.37 10.70 9.23
CA LEU A 5 4.98 10.77 8.76
C LEU A 5 4.95 11.45 7.39
N SER A 6 4.24 10.87 6.42
CA SER A 6 4.06 11.50 5.12
C SER A 6 2.96 12.55 5.17
N ASP A 7 3.04 13.55 4.30
CA ASP A 7 2.02 14.58 4.19
C ASP A 7 0.71 14.00 3.66
N CYS A 8 -0.41 14.45 4.21
CA CYS A 8 -1.73 14.12 3.69
C CYS A 8 -1.96 14.97 2.43
N THR A 9 -2.40 14.35 1.34
CA THR A 9 -2.71 15.04 0.09
C THR A 9 -4.17 14.81 -0.28
N PRO A 10 -4.82 15.77 -0.98
CA PRO A 10 -6.21 15.63 -1.41
C PRO A 10 -6.38 14.51 -2.47
N LEU A 11 -5.27 14.10 -3.09
CA LEU A 11 -5.20 12.97 -4.03
C LEU A 11 -5.07 11.61 -3.32
N CYS A 12 -4.93 11.60 -1.99
CA CYS A 12 -4.87 10.37 -1.21
C CYS A 12 -6.19 9.60 -1.35
N LYS A 13 -6.10 8.28 -1.54
CA LYS A 13 -7.28 7.39 -1.63
C LYS A 13 -8.17 7.45 -0.37
N SER A 14 -7.56 7.71 0.78
CA SER A 14 -8.23 7.79 2.07
C SER A 14 -8.85 9.16 2.35
N PHE A 15 -8.56 10.18 1.54
CA PHE A 15 -9.10 11.54 1.72
C PHE A 15 -10.50 11.63 1.12
N ARG A 16 -11.45 12.19 1.89
CA ARG A 16 -12.84 12.40 1.49
C ARG A 16 -13.36 13.74 1.99
N CYS A 17 -14.42 14.22 1.36
CA CYS A 17 -15.19 15.34 1.87
C CYS A 17 -16.31 14.83 2.78
N ASP A 18 -16.51 15.46 3.93
CA ASP A 18 -17.58 15.15 4.88
C ASP A 18 -18.97 15.56 4.35
N LYS A 19 -19.03 16.62 3.53
CA LYS A 19 -20.27 17.07 2.89
C LYS A 19 -20.80 16.02 1.92
N ARG A 20 -22.09 15.69 2.05
CA ARG A 20 -22.83 14.82 1.15
C ARG A 20 -23.83 15.64 0.32
N PRO A 21 -23.88 15.45 -1.02
CA PRO A 21 -22.97 14.65 -1.85
C PRO A 21 -21.54 15.21 -1.83
N SER A 22 -20.53 14.35 -2.06
CA SER A 22 -19.12 14.75 -2.03
C SER A 22 -18.88 15.95 -2.95
N ALA A 23 -18.61 17.10 -2.35
CA ALA A 23 -18.31 18.35 -3.06
C ALA A 23 -16.92 18.30 -3.75
N LEU A 24 -16.11 17.29 -3.43
CA LEU A 24 -14.80 17.11 -4.05
C LEU A 24 -14.93 16.59 -5.49
N LYS A 25 -14.39 17.35 -6.46
CA LYS A 25 -14.32 16.98 -7.87
C LYS A 25 -12.91 17.19 -8.40
N ILE A 26 -12.39 16.22 -9.15
CA ILE A 26 -11.11 16.38 -9.83
C ILE A 26 -11.37 17.14 -11.13
N ARG A 27 -10.80 18.34 -11.27
CA ARG A 27 -10.82 19.13 -12.51
C ARG A 27 -9.43 19.16 -13.13
N ARG A 28 -9.36 19.46 -14.42
CA ARG A 28 -8.08 19.71 -15.12
C ARG A 28 -8.02 21.19 -15.49
N ARG A 29 -7.04 21.92 -14.94
CA ARG A 29 -6.71 23.29 -15.36
C ARG A 29 -5.26 23.30 -15.84
N GLY A 30 -5.02 23.81 -17.05
CA GLY A 30 -3.66 23.96 -17.60
C GLY A 30 -2.84 22.67 -17.61
N GLY A 31 -3.47 21.52 -17.88
CA GLY A 31 -2.80 20.20 -17.89
C GLY A 31 -2.54 19.58 -16.50
N LYS A 32 -2.82 20.30 -15.40
CA LYS A 32 -2.68 19.79 -14.03
C LYS A 32 -4.03 19.31 -13.49
N LYS A 33 -4.00 18.20 -12.73
CA LYS A 33 -5.16 17.72 -11.97
C LYS A 33 -5.25 18.54 -10.69
N VAL A 34 -6.33 19.32 -10.55
CA VAL A 34 -6.65 20.12 -9.37
C VAL A 34 -7.89 19.55 -8.71
N ILE A 35 -7.88 19.52 -7.39
CA ILE A 35 -9.01 19.08 -6.59
C ILE A 35 -9.87 20.32 -6.33
N TRP A 36 -11.08 20.33 -6.86
CA TRP A 36 -12.02 21.43 -6.76
C TRP A 36 -13.13 21.09 -5.76
N CYS A 37 -13.45 22.02 -4.88
CA CYS A 37 -14.59 21.95 -3.98
C CYS A 37 -15.78 22.68 -4.62
N THR A 38 -16.82 21.94 -5.03
CA THR A 38 -18.02 22.53 -5.66
C THR A 38 -18.93 23.26 -4.67
N TRP A 39 -18.65 23.20 -3.36
CA TRP A 39 -19.48 23.85 -2.34
C TRP A 39 -19.01 25.28 -2.05
N VAL A 40 -17.70 25.47 -1.90
CA VAL A 40 -17.07 26.80 -1.77
C VAL A 40 -16.78 27.42 -3.14
N ASP A 41 -16.74 26.58 -4.18
CA ASP A 41 -16.25 26.91 -5.52
C ASP A 41 -14.79 27.38 -5.52
N ASP A 42 -13.94 26.64 -4.81
CA ASP A 42 -12.50 26.93 -4.68
C ASP A 42 -11.64 25.64 -4.73
N GLU A 43 -10.33 25.80 -4.88
CA GLU A 43 -9.35 24.72 -4.81
C GLU A 43 -9.28 24.14 -3.39
N CYS A 44 -9.11 22.82 -3.29
CA CYS A 44 -9.02 22.13 -2.02
C CYS A 44 -7.58 22.07 -1.51
N ASP A 45 -7.33 22.69 -0.36
CA ASP A 45 -6.02 22.69 0.33
C ASP A 45 -5.62 21.34 0.95
N GLY A 46 -6.39 20.28 0.74
CA GLY A 46 -6.14 18.96 1.32
C GLY A 46 -6.32 18.92 2.84
N PRO A 47 -5.25 18.70 3.65
CA PRO A 47 -5.36 18.54 5.10
C PRO A 47 -5.95 19.74 5.83
N TRP A 48 -5.81 20.95 5.27
CA TRP A 48 -6.31 22.19 5.86
C TRP A 48 -7.77 22.49 5.49
N CYS A 49 -8.37 21.69 4.62
CA CYS A 49 -9.76 21.87 4.24
C CYS A 49 -10.68 21.58 5.44
N GLN A 50 -11.53 22.54 5.82
CA GLN A 50 -12.47 22.42 6.94
C GLN A 50 -13.40 21.20 6.83
N TYR A 51 -13.70 20.77 5.60
CA TYR A 51 -14.57 19.62 5.32
C TYR A 51 -13.79 18.37 4.88
N GLY A 52 -12.46 18.43 4.91
CA GLY A 52 -11.57 17.33 4.53
C GLY A 52 -11.44 16.34 5.68
N VAL A 53 -11.83 15.09 5.43
CA VAL A 53 -11.75 14.01 6.41
C VAL A 53 -10.94 12.85 5.85
N CYS A 54 -10.13 12.23 6.70
CA CYS A 54 -9.47 10.97 6.38
C CYS A 54 -10.38 9.83 6.83
N ILE A 55 -10.82 8.96 5.90
CA ILE A 55 -11.67 7.80 6.20
C ILE A 55 -11.02 6.91 7.27
N GLU A 56 -9.70 6.87 7.28
CA GLU A 56 -8.95 6.00 8.16
C GLU A 56 -8.59 6.65 9.50
N LEU A 57 -9.09 7.86 9.78
CA LEU A 57 -8.94 8.62 11.03
C LEU A 57 -7.48 8.76 11.49
N LYS A 58 -6.58 8.92 10.52
CA LYS A 58 -5.12 8.99 10.74
C LYS A 58 -4.48 10.27 10.23
N MET A 59 -5.29 11.26 9.89
CA MET A 59 -4.81 12.62 9.67
C MET A 59 -4.51 13.26 11.03
N THR A 60 -3.34 13.85 11.13
CA THR A 60 -2.89 14.60 12.31
C THR A 60 -3.29 16.07 12.11
N GLU A 61 -3.40 16.82 13.20
CA GLU A 61 -3.65 18.27 13.16
C GLU A 61 -2.56 19.03 12.37
N ASP A 62 -1.33 18.51 12.37
CA ASP A 62 -0.22 19.01 11.54
C ASP A 62 -0.35 18.69 10.03
N GLY A 63 -1.47 18.11 9.59
CA GLY A 63 -1.70 17.70 8.20
C GLY A 63 -0.94 16.45 7.76
N LYS A 64 -0.35 15.69 8.69
CA LYS A 64 0.41 14.47 8.39
C LYS A 64 -0.40 13.19 8.56
N CYS A 65 -0.09 12.16 7.78
CA CYS A 65 -0.74 10.85 7.84
C CYS A 65 0.03 9.85 8.73
N LYS A 66 -0.65 9.28 9.72
CA LYS A 66 -0.10 8.29 10.68
C LYS A 66 0.05 6.87 10.13
N LYS A 67 -0.36 6.58 8.88
CA LYS A 67 -0.29 5.22 8.30
C LYS A 67 1.06 4.83 7.71
N THR A 68 1.99 5.75 7.53
CA THR A 68 3.00 5.58 6.47
C THR A 68 4.18 4.67 6.80
N ALA A 69 4.27 4.12 8.01
CA ALA A 69 5.22 3.05 8.28
C ALA A 69 4.63 1.69 7.86
N ALA A 70 4.69 1.36 6.56
CA ALA A 70 4.64 -0.04 6.17
C ALA A 70 5.86 -0.72 6.82
N LYS A 71 5.63 -1.55 7.85
CA LYS A 71 6.69 -2.36 8.44
C LYS A 71 7.37 -3.10 7.28
N PRO A 72 8.71 -3.06 7.17
CA PRO A 72 9.40 -3.86 6.16
C PRO A 72 8.92 -5.29 6.34
N LYS A 73 8.39 -5.89 5.26
CA LYS A 73 8.03 -7.31 5.29
C LYS A 73 9.30 -8.05 5.72
N PRO A 74 9.25 -8.93 6.74
CA PRO A 74 10.41 -9.75 7.05
C PRO A 74 10.83 -10.43 5.76
N ARG A 75 12.07 -10.18 5.32
CA ARG A 75 12.66 -10.97 4.25
C ARG A 75 12.60 -12.41 4.75
N VAL A 76 11.91 -13.27 4.02
CA VAL A 76 11.95 -14.71 4.28
C VAL A 76 13.41 -15.12 4.10
N VAL A 77 14.14 -15.26 5.20
CA VAL A 77 15.44 -15.91 5.18
C VAL A 77 15.11 -17.38 5.07
N VAL A 78 15.18 -17.92 3.85
CA VAL A 78 15.08 -19.36 3.62
C VAL A 78 16.36 -19.97 4.22
N PRO A 79 16.27 -20.81 5.26
CA PRO A 79 17.44 -21.46 5.83
C PRO A 79 18.13 -22.35 4.78
N PRO A 80 19.46 -22.51 4.81
CA PRO A 80 20.20 -23.33 3.82
C PRO A 80 19.94 -24.85 3.91
N GLU A 81 19.05 -25.33 4.77
CA GLU A 81 18.90 -26.76 5.07
C GLU A 81 17.99 -27.55 4.11
N ASP A 82 17.37 -26.87 3.13
CA ASP A 82 16.49 -27.50 2.13
C ASP A 82 17.17 -27.76 0.76
N PHE A 83 18.51 -27.74 0.68
CA PHE A 83 19.20 -28.32 -0.48
C PHE A 83 19.17 -29.84 -0.38
N VAL A 84 18.06 -30.45 -0.78
CA VAL A 84 18.01 -31.88 -1.07
C VAL A 84 18.82 -32.09 -2.35
N ASP A 85 19.98 -32.75 -2.25
CA ASP A 85 20.79 -33.12 -3.41
C ASP A 85 19.92 -33.89 -4.42
N PRO A 86 19.71 -33.38 -5.65
CA PRO A 86 18.84 -34.02 -6.65
C PRO A 86 19.38 -35.38 -7.14
N ASP A 87 20.59 -35.75 -6.73
CA ASP A 87 21.29 -36.98 -7.11
C ASP A 87 21.01 -38.17 -6.17
N GLU A 88 20.33 -37.97 -5.04
CA GLU A 88 20.00 -39.07 -4.13
C GLU A 88 18.79 -39.86 -4.65
N ILE A 89 19.05 -40.91 -5.43
CA ILE A 89 18.02 -41.79 -5.99
C ILE A 89 17.22 -42.42 -4.82
N PRO A 90 15.89 -42.19 -4.74
CA PRO A 90 15.06 -42.81 -3.71
C PRO A 90 15.20 -44.34 -3.72
N GLU A 91 15.32 -45.00 -2.56
CA GLU A 91 15.47 -46.46 -2.44
C GLU A 91 14.39 -47.27 -3.21
N ARG A 92 13.23 -46.66 -3.45
CA ARG A 92 12.13 -47.25 -4.23
C ARG A 92 12.51 -47.49 -5.70
N LEU A 93 13.39 -46.67 -6.28
CA LEU A 93 13.91 -46.84 -7.64
C LEU A 93 15.03 -47.88 -7.69
N ALA A 94 15.89 -47.95 -6.67
CA ALA A 94 16.96 -48.95 -6.58
C ALA A 94 16.43 -50.39 -6.58
N LYS A 95 15.29 -50.66 -5.92
CA LYS A 95 14.66 -51.98 -5.89
C LYS A 95 14.09 -52.44 -7.24
N LYS A 96 13.77 -51.53 -8.17
CA LYS A 96 13.25 -51.86 -9.51
C LYS A 96 14.34 -52.23 -10.51
N LEU A 97 15.57 -51.73 -10.35
CA LEU A 97 16.67 -52.03 -11.27
C LEU A 97 17.19 -53.48 -11.12
N ARG A 98 17.09 -54.06 -9.92
CA ARG A 98 17.54 -55.45 -9.65
C ARG A 98 16.65 -56.56 -10.22
N VAL A 99 15.47 -56.24 -10.75
CA VAL A 99 14.51 -57.26 -11.23
C VAL A 99 14.57 -57.44 -12.75
N ARG A 100 15.36 -56.61 -13.47
CA ARG A 100 15.43 -56.63 -14.95
C ARG A 100 16.78 -57.12 -15.49
N GLU A 101 17.33 -58.18 -14.90
CA GLU A 101 18.36 -59.02 -15.51
C GLU A 101 17.98 -60.50 -15.33
N ARG A 102 16.94 -60.93 -16.05
CA ARG A 102 16.78 -62.29 -16.57
C ARG A 102 15.73 -62.32 -17.67
#